data_AF-A0A5K0VRC6-F1
#
_entry.id   AF-A0A5K0VRC6-F1
#
_cell.length_a   1.000
_cell.length_b   1.000
_cell.length_c   1.000
_cell.angle_alpha   90.00
_cell.angle_beta   90.00
_cell.angle_gamma   90.00
#
_symmetry.space_group_name_H-M   'P 1'
#
loop_
_entity.id
_entity.type
_entity.pdbx_description
1 polymer ?
#
loop_
_entity_poly.entity_id
_entity_poly.type
_entity_poly.pdbx_seq_one_letter_code
_entity_poly.pdbx_strand_id
1 'polypeptide(L)'
;PNFWTYTEEAIKNAYEITDETILEKAVELGRGGSTAVTAILINGERLVVANVGDSRAVVCKKGIAKQLSIDHEPNKERRAIESKGGFVTNIP
;
A
#
# COMPACT_ATOMS: atom_id res chain seq x y z
N PRO A 1 12.22 -14.91 2.64
CA PRO A 1 11.95 -16.22 2.00
C PRO A 1 10.89 -17.01 2.78
N ASN A 2 9.60 -16.75 2.53
CA ASN A 2 8.46 -17.46 3.14
C ASN A 2 7.12 -17.11 2.43
N PHE A 3 7.18 -16.62 1.18
CA PHE A 3 6.00 -16.06 0.50
C PHE A 3 4.84 -17.06 0.35
N TRP A 4 5.15 -18.32 0.10
CA TRP A 4 4.14 -19.36 -0.14
C TRP A 4 3.41 -19.80 1.13
N THR A 5 4.05 -19.68 2.29
CA THR A 5 3.51 -20.09 3.60
C THR A 5 2.93 -18.92 4.37
N TYR A 6 3.61 -17.77 4.36
CA TYR A 6 3.25 -16.55 5.08
C TYR A 6 3.15 -15.38 4.11
N THR A 7 2.23 -15.48 3.13
CA THR A 7 2.11 -14.52 2.03
C THR A 7 1.89 -13.08 2.49
N GLU A 8 1.00 -12.85 3.46
CA GLU A 8 0.71 -11.50 3.95
C GLU A 8 1.93 -10.86 4.62
N GLU A 9 2.58 -11.59 5.51
CA GLU A 9 3.79 -11.13 6.20
C GLU A 9 4.93 -10.90 5.21
N ALA A 10 5.13 -11.81 4.25
CA ALA A 10 6.14 -11.65 3.22
C ALA A 10 5.93 -10.39 2.37
N ILE A 11 4.67 -10.03 2.07
CA ILE A 11 4.35 -8.79 1.35
C ILE A 11 4.60 -7.58 2.25
N LYS A 12 4.17 -7.59 3.52
CA LYS A 12 4.44 -6.49 4.46
C LYS A 12 5.95 -6.24 4.60
N ASN A 13 6.73 -7.29 4.84
CA ASN A 13 8.18 -7.22 4.95
C ASN A 13 8.82 -6.70 3.65
N ALA A 14 8.28 -7.07 2.48
CA ALA A 14 8.78 -6.54 1.21
C ALA A 14 8.57 -5.02 1.07
N TYR A 15 7.43 -4.51 1.53
CA TYR A 15 7.17 -3.07 1.56
C TYR A 15 8.08 -2.35 2.56
N GLU A 16 8.26 -2.91 3.76
CA GLU A 16 9.15 -2.37 4.80
C GLU A 16 10.61 -2.31 4.34
N ILE A 17 11.15 -3.40 3.80
CA ILE A 17 12.53 -3.45 3.26
C ILE A 17 12.71 -2.45 2.11
N THR A 18 11.68 -2.27 1.27
CA THR A 18 11.72 -1.30 0.17
C THR A 18 11.76 0.14 0.71
N ASP A 19 10.95 0.45 1.73
CA ASP A 19 10.95 1.76 2.38
C ASP A 19 12.30 2.06 3.05
N GLU A 20 12.88 1.10 3.78
CA GLU A 20 14.23 1.21 4.35
C GLU A 20 15.28 1.52 3.28
N THR A 21 15.25 0.78 2.16
CA THR A 21 16.17 0.99 1.03
C THR A 21 16.03 2.38 0.41
N ILE A 22 14.80 2.91 0.33
CA ILE A 22 14.54 4.26 -0.18
C ILE A 22 15.06 5.31 0.80
N LEU A 23 14.83 5.12 2.10
CA LEU A 23 15.29 6.03 3.15
C LEU A 23 16.82 6.10 3.23
N GLU A 24 17.52 4.98 3.09
CA GLU A 24 18.98 4.93 3.02
C GLU A 24 19.52 5.79 1.87
N LYS A 25 18.85 5.76 0.72
CA LYS A 25 19.24 6.52 -0.48
C LYS A 25 18.77 7.98 -0.48
N ALA A 26 17.83 8.34 0.40
CA ALA A 26 17.27 9.69 0.45
C ALA A 26 18.31 10.76 0.82
N VAL A 27 19.40 10.38 1.50
CA VAL A 27 20.52 11.28 1.82
C VAL A 27 21.23 11.76 0.55
N GLU A 28 21.35 10.89 -0.47
CA GLU A 28 22.05 11.18 -1.72
C GLU A 28 21.10 11.71 -2.81
N LEU A 29 19.91 11.11 -2.92
CA LEU A 29 18.96 11.37 -4.01
C LEU A 29 17.89 12.41 -3.66
N GLY A 30 17.84 12.86 -2.40
CA GLY A 30 16.81 13.76 -1.90
C GLY A 30 15.57 13.04 -1.36
N ARG A 31 14.71 13.79 -0.68
CA ARG A 31 13.48 13.25 -0.07
C ARG A 31 12.41 13.06 -1.13
N GLY A 32 11.85 11.88 -1.19
CA GLY A 32 10.72 11.53 -2.05
C GLY A 32 9.84 10.47 -1.39
N GLY A 33 8.76 10.12 -2.07
CA GLY A 33 7.85 9.05 -1.67
C GLY A 33 7.06 8.57 -2.88
N SER A 34 6.47 7.38 -2.76
CA SER A 34 5.60 6.82 -3.78
C SER A 34 4.42 6.11 -3.12
N THR A 35 3.34 6.00 -3.87
CA THR A 35 2.27 5.04 -3.58
C THR A 35 2.65 3.68 -4.19
N ALA A 36 2.00 2.61 -3.76
CA ALA A 36 2.17 1.30 -4.36
C ALA A 36 0.90 0.44 -4.22
N VAL A 37 0.40 -0.05 -5.34
CA VAL A 37 -0.63 -1.10 -5.38
C VAL A 37 -0.08 -2.31 -6.12
N THR A 38 -0.03 -3.46 -5.45
CA THR A 38 0.53 -4.70 -6.00
C THR A 38 -0.54 -5.75 -6.12
N ALA A 39 -0.64 -6.39 -7.28
CA ALA A 39 -1.55 -7.51 -7.55
C ALA A 39 -0.73 -8.76 -7.91
N ILE A 40 -0.83 -9.81 -7.09
CA ILE A 40 -0.07 -11.05 -7.27
C ILE A 40 -1.04 -12.20 -7.52
N LEU A 41 -0.91 -12.86 -8.66
CA LEU A 41 -1.69 -14.05 -8.99
C LEU A 41 -0.88 -15.31 -8.66
N ILE A 42 -1.32 -16.02 -7.63
CA ILE A 42 -0.69 -17.26 -7.15
C ILE A 42 -1.38 -18.45 -7.84
N ASN A 43 -0.58 -19.28 -8.51
CA ASN A 43 -0.99 -20.51 -9.20
C ASN A 43 -2.15 -20.32 -10.20
N GLY A 44 -2.35 -19.10 -10.71
CA GLY A 44 -3.47 -18.79 -11.61
C GLY A 44 -4.85 -18.69 -10.93
N GLU A 45 -4.94 -18.91 -9.61
CA GLU A 45 -6.22 -19.09 -8.92
C GLU A 45 -6.46 -18.06 -7.82
N ARG A 46 -5.42 -17.69 -7.08
CA ARG A 46 -5.53 -16.79 -5.93
C ARG A 46 -4.90 -15.44 -6.22
N LEU A 47 -5.75 -14.42 -6.36
CA LEU A 47 -5.31 -13.03 -6.47
C LEU A 47 -5.14 -12.42 -5.07
N VAL A 48 -3.95 -11.90 -4.78
CA VAL A 48 -3.65 -11.12 -3.57
C VAL A 48 -3.38 -9.67 -3.99
N VAL A 49 -4.03 -8.73 -3.31
CA VAL A 49 -3.85 -7.29 -3.53
C VAL A 49 -3.32 -6.65 -2.26
N ALA A 50 -2.27 -5.85 -2.38
CA ALA A 50 -1.73 -5.01 -1.31
C ALA A 50 -1.68 -3.55 -1.78
N ASN A 51 -2.07 -2.62 -0.91
CA ASN A 51 -2.13 -1.20 -1.22
C ASN A 51 -1.49 -0.36 -0.11
N VAL A 52 -0.65 0.60 -0.51
CA VAL A 52 -0.13 1.67 0.35
C VAL A 52 -0.24 2.99 -0.42
N GLY A 53 -1.10 3.87 0.07
CA GLY A 53 -1.39 5.17 -0.55
C GLY A 53 -2.75 5.21 -1.24
N ASP A 54 -2.92 6.19 -2.11
CA ASP A 54 -4.17 6.51 -2.82
C ASP A 54 -4.25 5.91 -4.24
N SER A 55 -3.29 5.05 -4.62
CA SER A 55 -3.46 4.14 -5.74
C SER A 55 -4.60 3.14 -5.50
N ARG A 56 -5.13 2.53 -6.58
CA ARG A 56 -6.32 1.68 -6.49
C ARG A 56 -6.29 0.46 -7.40
N ALA A 57 -6.64 -0.70 -6.83
CA ALA A 57 -6.89 -1.93 -7.57
C ALA A 57 -8.40 -2.11 -7.82
N VAL A 58 -8.77 -2.35 -9.08
CA VAL A 58 -10.15 -2.64 -9.50
C VAL A 58 -10.12 -3.87 -10.42
N VAL A 59 -11.03 -4.81 -10.20
CA VAL A 59 -11.23 -5.97 -11.08
C VAL A 59 -12.57 -5.86 -11.81
N CYS A 60 -12.59 -6.20 -13.09
CA CYS A 60 -13.83 -6.34 -13.85
C CYS A 60 -14.22 -7.82 -13.91
N LYS A 61 -15.43 -8.16 -13.46
CA LYS A 61 -15.99 -9.51 -13.57
C LYS A 61 -17.37 -9.43 -14.19
N LYS A 62 -17.55 -10.05 -15.36
CA LYS A 62 -18.80 -10.05 -16.13
C LYS A 62 -19.32 -8.63 -16.42
N GLY A 63 -18.42 -7.71 -16.79
CA GLY A 63 -18.75 -6.31 -17.08
C GLY A 63 -18.98 -5.43 -15.84
N ILE A 64 -18.87 -5.97 -14.63
CA ILE A 64 -19.05 -5.21 -13.39
C ILE A 64 -17.67 -4.92 -12.77
N ALA A 65 -17.39 -3.63 -12.56
CA ALA A 65 -16.19 -3.19 -11.85
C ALA A 65 -16.35 -3.35 -10.34
N LYS A 66 -15.38 -3.98 -9.68
CA LYS A 66 -15.31 -4.13 -8.24
C LYS A 66 -13.96 -3.68 -7.73
N GLN A 67 -13.96 -2.72 -6.81
CA GLN A 67 -12.76 -2.26 -6.13
C GLN A 67 -12.23 -3.34 -5.17
N LEU A 68 -10.92 -3.59 -5.20
CA LEU A 68 -10.23 -4.61 -4.41
C LEU A 68 -9.34 -4.03 -3.30
N SER A 69 -8.92 -2.77 -3.41
CA SER A 69 -8.15 -2.07 -2.39
C SER A 69 -8.95 -0.94 -1.76
N ILE A 70 -8.54 -0.46 -0.60
CA ILE A 70 -9.06 0.76 0.02
C ILE A 70 -7.97 1.82 -0.07
N ASP A 71 -8.27 2.96 -0.64
CA ASP A 71 -7.36 4.10 -0.74
C ASP A 71 -7.06 4.66 0.64
N HIS A 72 -5.78 4.87 0.94
CA HIS A 72 -5.32 5.50 2.17
C HIS A 72 -5.42 7.02 2.01
N GLU A 73 -6.49 7.58 2.54
CA GLU A 73 -6.76 9.02 2.52
C GLU A 73 -6.68 9.58 3.95
N PRO A 74 -6.06 10.77 4.16
CA PRO A 74 -5.90 11.35 5.49
C PRO A 74 -7.21 11.47 6.28
N ASN A 75 -8.32 11.82 5.61
CA ASN A 75 -9.62 11.95 6.29
C ASN A 75 -10.17 10.61 6.81
N LYS A 76 -9.92 9.49 6.11
CA LYS A 76 -10.33 8.14 6.54
C LYS A 76 -9.43 7.61 7.66
N GLU A 77 -8.16 8.01 7.64
CA GLU A 77 -7.14 7.58 8.61
C GLU A 77 -6.95 8.58 9.77
N ARG A 78 -7.76 9.64 9.83
CA ARG A 78 -7.68 10.74 10.79
C ARG A 78 -7.42 10.28 12.23
N ARG A 79 -8.16 9.28 12.71
CA ARG A 79 -7.99 8.74 14.07
C ARG A 79 -6.58 8.21 14.34
N ALA A 80 -5.97 7.52 13.36
CA ALA A 80 -4.62 6.99 13.49
C ALA A 80 -3.55 8.09 13.41
N ILE A 81 -3.80 9.15 12.63
CA ILE A 81 -2.92 10.31 12.52
C ILE A 81 -2.95 11.12 13.82
N GLU A 82 -4.15 11.45 14.32
CA GLU A 82 -4.36 12.27 15.51
C GLU A 82 -3.92 11.55 16.80
N SER A 83 -4.06 10.23 16.88
CA SER A 83 -3.55 9.47 18.03
C SER A 83 -2.02 9.46 18.15
N LYS A 84 -1.31 9.77 17.05
CA LYS A 84 0.16 9.93 17.01
C LYS A 84 0.61 11.40 17.13
N GLY A 85 -0.30 12.31 17.47
CA GLY A 85 -0.01 13.73 17.65
C GLY A 85 -0.04 14.56 16.36
N GLY A 86 -0.46 13.97 15.23
CA GLY A 86 -0.68 14.70 13.98
C GLY A 86 -2.07 15.37 13.93
N PHE A 87 -2.37 16.01 12.79
CA PHE A 87 -3.69 16.56 12.49
C PHE A 87 -4.00 16.44 10.99
N VAL A 88 -5.28 16.42 10.65
CA VAL A 88 -5.74 16.40 9.25
C VAL A 88 -6.51 17.68 8.95
N THR A 89 -6.02 18.45 7.98
CA THR A 89 -6.63 19.71 7.52
C THR A 89 -7.08 19.59 6.07
N ASN A 90 -8.20 20.24 5.74
CA ASN A 90 -8.63 20.44 4.36
C ASN A 90 -8.43 21.93 4.05
N ILE A 91 -7.26 22.29 3.51
CA ILE A 91 -6.97 23.67 3.10
C ILE A 91 -7.59 23.85 1.69
N PRO A 92 -8.40 24.89 1.46
CA PRO A 92 -8.91 25.25 0.14
C PRO A 92 -7.82 25.79 -0.80
#